data_AF-A0A4W5JS23-F1
#
_entry.id   AF-A0A4W5JS23-F1
#
_cell.length_a   1.000
_cell.length_b   1.000
_cell.length_c   1.000
_cell.angle_alpha   90.00
_cell.angle_beta   90.00
_cell.angle_gamma   90.00
#
_symmetry.space_group_name_H-M   'P 1'
#
loop_
_entity.id
_entity.type
_entity.pdbx_description
1 polymer ?
#
loop_
_entity_poly.entity_id
_entity_poly.type
_entity_poly.pdbx_seq_one_letter_code
_entity_poly.pdbx_strand_id
1 'polypeptide(L)'
;MQNGAGGTWGASGKPTLRPHNPPACTQDGCQRETIIKKPCILIMDSLKISYHESIYTLLRDYLHVEWEVRRGTRRVFTVDSMKASHCTVPLQDNSSDCGLYLLQYVESFVQNPVVHFDLPLRLERWFPRQQVWRKREEIRSLVMELHGRQGNGGSSCR
;
A
#
# COMPACT_ATOMS: atom_id res chain seq x y z
N MET A 1 -14.43 65.66 10.41
CA MET A 1 -13.58 64.91 11.38
C MET A 1 -14.05 63.46 11.31
N GLN A 2 -13.39 62.58 10.53
CA GLN A 2 -12.29 61.69 10.95
C GLN A 2 -12.70 60.85 12.19
N ASN A 3 -12.71 59.51 12.25
CA ASN A 3 -12.02 58.39 11.59
C ASN A 3 -12.93 57.13 11.72
N GLY A 4 -12.90 56.04 10.95
CA GLY A 4 -11.76 55.32 10.37
C GLY A 4 -11.36 54.14 11.26
N ALA A 5 -11.89 52.92 11.01
CA ALA A 5 -11.35 51.66 11.53
C ALA A 5 -11.64 50.52 10.54
N GLY A 6 -10.64 50.18 9.74
CA GLY A 6 -10.67 49.07 8.80
C GLY A 6 -10.52 47.73 9.50
N GLY A 7 -11.40 46.78 9.16
CA GLY A 7 -11.25 45.37 9.50
C GLY A 7 -10.23 44.72 8.57
N THR A 8 -9.06 44.38 9.09
CA THR A 8 -8.08 43.52 8.44
C THR A 8 -8.58 42.07 8.49
N TRP A 9 -8.96 41.53 7.33
CA TRP A 9 -9.21 40.10 7.18
C TRP A 9 -7.85 39.38 7.20
N GLY A 10 -7.51 38.82 8.36
CA GLY A 10 -6.32 38.01 8.55
C GLY A 10 -6.35 36.79 7.63
N ALA A 11 -5.27 36.64 6.86
CA ALA A 11 -5.05 35.54 5.95
C ALA A 11 -5.31 34.19 6.63
N SER A 12 -6.25 33.41 6.10
CA SER A 12 -6.42 32.01 6.45
C SER A 12 -5.12 31.28 6.12
N GLY A 13 -4.32 30.98 7.16
CA GLY A 13 -3.14 30.16 7.02
C GLY A 13 -3.53 28.84 6.36
N LYS A 14 -2.88 28.51 5.23
CA LYS A 14 -2.95 27.16 4.68
C LYS A 14 -2.60 26.18 5.80
N PRO A 15 -3.38 25.12 6.04
CA PRO A 15 -2.98 24.10 6.98
C PRO A 15 -1.62 23.56 6.49
N THR A 16 -0.57 23.82 7.25
CA THR A 16 0.72 23.18 7.06
C THR A 16 0.49 21.70 7.28
N LEU A 17 0.42 20.94 6.17
CA LEU A 17 0.41 19.49 6.20
C LEU A 17 1.64 19.07 7.01
N ARG A 18 1.42 18.47 8.19
CA ARG A 18 2.51 17.91 8.98
C ARG A 18 3.28 16.93 8.07
N PRO A 19 4.62 16.93 8.10
CA PRO A 19 5.39 16.00 7.31
C PRO A 19 4.91 14.58 7.62
N HIS A 20 4.52 13.87 6.55
CA HIS A 20 4.05 12.51 6.65
C HIS A 20 5.26 11.60 6.84
N ASN A 21 5.58 11.29 8.09
CA ASN A 21 6.71 10.41 8.39
C ASN A 21 6.40 8.97 7.94
N PRO A 22 7.33 8.28 7.25
CA PRO A 22 7.14 6.90 6.82
C PRO A 22 7.03 5.96 8.03
N PRO A 23 6.34 4.81 7.89
CA PRO A 23 6.24 3.83 8.98
C PRO A 23 7.59 3.23 9.38
N ALA A 24 7.77 2.98 10.69
CA ALA A 24 9.05 2.53 11.25
C ALA A 24 9.55 1.16 10.78
N CYS A 25 8.72 0.36 10.11
CA CYS A 25 9.11 -0.93 9.52
C CYS A 25 9.53 -0.84 8.05
N THR A 26 9.37 0.32 7.41
CA THR A 26 9.73 0.57 6.01
C THR A 26 11.17 1.04 5.86
N GLN A 27 11.74 0.93 4.67
CA GLN A 27 13.13 1.30 4.39
C GLN A 27 13.45 2.73 4.84
N ASP A 28 12.61 3.70 4.46
CA ASP A 28 12.85 5.12 4.76
C ASP A 28 12.48 5.51 6.20
N GLY A 29 11.72 4.66 6.91
CA GLY A 29 11.30 4.90 8.30
C GLY A 29 12.06 4.08 9.34
N CYS A 30 12.80 3.06 8.93
CA CYS A 30 13.49 2.15 9.84
C CYS A 30 14.82 2.77 10.32
N GLN A 31 14.89 3.05 11.62
CA GLN A 31 16.09 3.55 12.28
C GLN A 31 16.83 2.47 13.08
N ARG A 32 16.49 1.19 12.87
CA ARG A 32 17.07 0.07 13.63
C ARG A 32 18.39 -0.36 13.03
N GLU A 33 19.37 -0.62 13.88
CA GLU A 33 20.65 -1.22 13.49
C GLU A 33 20.48 -2.68 13.02
N THR A 34 19.54 -3.40 13.61
CA THR A 34 19.23 -4.79 13.26
C THR A 34 17.80 -4.92 12.77
N ILE A 35 17.62 -5.63 11.64
CA ILE A 35 16.31 -5.89 11.04
C ILE A 35 15.94 -7.36 11.13
N ILE A 36 14.66 -7.63 11.39
CA ILE A 36 14.11 -8.99 11.42
C ILE A 36 13.59 -9.32 10.02
N LYS A 37 14.07 -10.43 9.46
CA LYS A 37 13.54 -11.02 8.23
C LYS A 37 13.04 -12.42 8.56
N LYS A 38 11.80 -12.73 8.24
CA LYS A 38 11.23 -14.07 8.41
C LYS A 38 10.15 -14.37 7.37
N PRO A 39 9.98 -15.63 6.96
CA PRO A 39 8.86 -16.02 6.11
C PRO A 39 7.53 -15.69 6.79
N CYS A 40 6.65 -14.99 6.10
CA CYS A 40 5.33 -14.65 6.61
C CYS A 40 4.35 -14.40 5.47
N ILE A 41 3.06 -14.47 5.80
CA ILE A 41 1.95 -14.08 4.92
C ILE A 41 1.40 -12.77 5.49
N LEU A 42 1.45 -11.70 4.71
CA LEU A 42 0.94 -10.39 5.12
C LEU A 42 -0.42 -10.14 4.49
N ILE A 43 -1.42 -9.84 5.32
CA ILE A 43 -2.74 -9.43 4.85
C ILE A 43 -2.91 -7.93 5.03
N MET A 44 -3.23 -7.27 3.93
CA MET A 44 -3.52 -5.85 3.86
C MET A 44 -4.93 -5.71 3.31
N ASP A 45 -5.90 -5.47 4.19
CA ASP A 45 -7.32 -5.40 3.89
C ASP A 45 -7.87 -4.03 4.28
N SER A 46 -8.32 -3.24 3.29
CA SER A 46 -8.88 -1.90 3.54
C SER A 46 -10.27 -1.93 4.16
N LEU A 47 -11.00 -3.04 4.08
CA LEU A 47 -12.37 -3.21 4.58
C LEU A 47 -12.44 -3.88 5.96
N LYS A 48 -11.33 -4.48 6.43
CA LYS A 48 -11.28 -5.29 7.67
C LYS A 48 -12.33 -6.41 7.69
N ILE A 49 -12.51 -7.12 6.58
CA ILE A 49 -13.45 -8.25 6.55
C ILE A 49 -12.84 -9.40 7.36
N SER A 50 -13.63 -10.04 8.21
CA SER A 50 -13.16 -10.93 9.28
C SER A 50 -12.82 -12.38 8.87
N TYR A 51 -12.73 -12.71 7.57
CA TYR A 51 -12.62 -14.10 7.09
C TYR A 51 -11.33 -14.38 6.32
N HIS A 52 -10.20 -14.43 7.03
CA HIS A 52 -8.89 -14.69 6.40
C HIS A 52 -8.26 -16.04 6.79
N GLU A 53 -8.82 -16.77 7.76
CA GLU A 53 -8.26 -18.07 8.19
C GLU A 53 -8.21 -19.12 7.07
N SER A 54 -9.27 -19.22 6.26
CA SER A 54 -9.30 -20.12 5.10
C SER A 54 -8.27 -19.74 4.04
N ILE A 55 -8.00 -18.43 3.88
CA ILE A 55 -7.00 -17.90 2.96
C ILE A 55 -5.59 -18.32 3.42
N TYR A 56 -5.33 -18.30 4.73
CA TYR A 56 -4.02 -18.71 5.26
C TYR A 56 -3.72 -20.18 5.02
N THR A 57 -4.70 -21.04 5.25
CA THR A 57 -4.56 -22.48 4.97
C THR A 57 -4.34 -22.70 3.49
N LEU A 58 -5.18 -22.10 2.63
CA LEU A 58 -5.07 -22.23 1.18
C LEU A 58 -3.70 -21.77 0.64
N LEU A 59 -3.18 -20.63 1.11
CA LEU A 59 -1.88 -20.13 0.67
C LEU A 59 -0.73 -21.04 1.13
N ARG A 60 -0.80 -21.60 2.34
CA ARG A 60 0.22 -22.55 2.81
C ARG A 60 0.16 -23.85 2.00
N ASP A 61 -1.02 -24.40 1.76
CA ASP A 61 -1.23 -25.59 0.94
C ASP A 61 -0.72 -25.40 -0.49
N TYR A 62 -1.01 -24.24 -1.09
CA TYR A 62 -0.44 -23.87 -2.37
C TYR A 62 1.10 -23.87 -2.33
N LEU A 63 1.70 -23.23 -1.33
CA LEU A 63 3.16 -23.14 -1.20
C LEU A 63 3.82 -24.50 -0.97
N HIS A 64 3.15 -25.42 -0.27
CA HIS A 64 3.59 -26.80 -0.13
C HIS A 64 3.77 -27.48 -1.49
N VAL A 65 2.71 -27.45 -2.30
CA VAL A 65 2.71 -28.08 -3.64
C VAL A 65 3.68 -27.36 -4.57
N GLU A 66 3.65 -26.02 -4.60
CA GLU A 66 4.52 -25.22 -5.46
C GLU A 66 6.01 -25.47 -5.14
N TRP A 67 6.36 -25.59 -3.85
CA TRP A 67 7.73 -25.89 -3.44
C TRP A 67 8.15 -27.29 -3.88
N GLU A 68 7.32 -28.30 -3.67
CA GLU A 68 7.61 -29.67 -4.08
C GLU A 68 7.85 -29.75 -5.60
N VAL A 69 6.95 -29.15 -6.39
CA VAL A 69 7.05 -29.12 -7.84
C VAL A 69 8.29 -28.36 -8.33
N ARG A 70 8.59 -27.18 -7.77
CA ARG A 70 9.71 -26.35 -8.25
C ARG A 70 11.08 -26.69 -7.67
N ARG A 71 11.13 -27.26 -6.47
CA ARG A 71 12.38 -27.52 -5.73
C ARG A 71 12.70 -28.99 -5.59
N GLY A 72 11.80 -29.90 -5.98
CA GLY A 72 12.01 -31.36 -5.93
C GLY A 72 12.22 -31.91 -4.52
N THR A 73 11.90 -31.13 -3.49
CA THR A 73 12.08 -31.49 -2.08
C THR A 73 10.81 -31.14 -1.32
N ARG A 74 10.53 -31.85 -0.22
CA ARG A 74 9.39 -31.52 0.63
C ARG A 74 9.76 -30.43 1.61
N ARG A 75 8.99 -29.33 1.62
CA ARG A 75 9.04 -28.30 2.67
C ARG A 75 7.66 -28.13 3.28
N VAL A 76 7.61 -28.07 4.60
CA VAL A 76 6.35 -27.91 5.34
C VAL A 76 6.16 -26.44 5.73
N PHE A 77 5.05 -25.83 5.32
CA PHE A 77 4.66 -24.47 5.67
C PHE A 77 3.55 -24.51 6.72
N THR A 78 3.93 -24.45 7.99
CA THR A 78 3.02 -24.37 9.15
C THR A 78 2.76 -22.93 9.60
N VAL A 79 1.82 -22.76 10.53
CA VAL A 79 1.54 -21.48 11.21
C VAL A 79 2.80 -20.90 11.88
N ASP A 80 3.67 -21.74 12.43
CA ASP A 80 4.90 -21.30 13.10
C ASP A 80 6.03 -20.97 12.12
N SER A 81 6.19 -21.79 11.07
CA SER A 81 7.25 -21.58 10.06
C SER A 81 6.95 -20.44 9.08
N MET A 82 5.67 -20.11 8.89
CA MET A 82 5.20 -19.03 8.04
C MET A 82 3.93 -18.41 8.65
N LYS A 83 4.16 -17.53 9.62
CA LYS A 83 3.10 -16.84 10.34
C LYS A 83 2.31 -15.93 9.40
N ALA A 84 0.99 -16.02 9.48
CA ALA A 84 0.10 -15.05 8.87
C ALA A 84 -0.09 -13.86 9.80
N SER A 85 -0.14 -12.65 9.26
CA SER A 85 -0.33 -11.44 10.05
C SER A 85 -1.22 -10.45 9.32
N HIS A 86 -2.25 -9.99 10.02
CA HIS A 86 -2.98 -8.78 9.66
C HIS A 86 -2.09 -7.57 9.88
N CYS A 87 -1.90 -6.78 8.84
CA CYS A 87 -1.20 -5.50 8.93
C CYS A 87 -2.22 -4.42 9.28
N THR A 88 -1.85 -3.51 10.17
CA THR A 88 -2.66 -2.31 10.38
C THR A 88 -2.36 -1.33 9.26
N VAL A 89 -3.30 -1.12 8.34
CA VAL A 89 -3.12 -0.32 7.11
C VAL A 89 -4.14 0.82 7.02
N PRO A 90 -3.94 1.83 6.15
CA PRO A 90 -4.94 2.86 5.90
C PRO A 90 -6.22 2.22 5.37
N LEU A 91 -7.37 2.54 5.96
CA LEU A 91 -8.65 1.89 5.64
C LEU A 91 -9.48 2.75 4.70
N GLN A 92 -10.32 2.10 3.90
CA GLN A 92 -11.34 2.79 3.13
C GLN A 92 -12.57 3.07 3.97
N ASP A 93 -13.33 4.09 3.58
CA ASP A 93 -14.59 4.47 4.23
C ASP A 93 -15.82 4.27 3.33
N ASN A 94 -15.63 3.58 2.20
CA ASN A 94 -16.69 3.21 1.27
C ASN A 94 -16.55 1.72 0.88
N SER A 95 -17.49 1.21 0.08
CA SER A 95 -17.53 -0.20 -0.31
C SER A 95 -16.88 -0.51 -1.67
N SER A 96 -16.44 0.50 -2.42
CA SER A 96 -16.04 0.35 -3.83
C SER A 96 -14.55 0.53 -4.08
N ASP A 97 -13.80 1.16 -3.16
CA ASP A 97 -12.41 1.56 -3.39
C ASP A 97 -11.39 0.47 -3.05
N CYS A 98 -11.80 -0.77 -2.76
CA CYS A 98 -10.86 -1.82 -2.30
C CYS A 98 -9.78 -2.14 -3.34
N GLY A 99 -10.13 -2.08 -4.62
CA GLY A 99 -9.17 -2.19 -5.72
C GLY A 99 -8.19 -1.01 -5.78
N LEU A 100 -8.62 0.22 -5.46
CA LEU A 100 -7.72 1.38 -5.42
C LEU A 100 -6.74 1.29 -4.24
N TYR A 101 -7.22 0.84 -3.07
CA TYR A 101 -6.35 0.59 -1.92
C TYR A 101 -5.35 -0.55 -2.20
N LEU A 102 -5.78 -1.64 -2.86
CA LEU A 102 -4.87 -2.69 -3.29
C LEU A 102 -3.73 -2.13 -4.16
N LEU A 103 -4.05 -1.33 -5.17
CA LEU A 103 -3.05 -0.70 -6.04
C LEU A 103 -2.13 0.24 -5.25
N GLN A 104 -2.68 1.01 -4.31
CA GLN A 104 -1.87 1.90 -3.47
C GLN A 104 -0.96 1.13 -2.51
N TYR A 105 -1.41 0.03 -1.90
CA TYR A 105 -0.57 -0.82 -1.05
C TYR A 105 0.62 -1.37 -1.82
N VAL A 106 0.39 -1.87 -3.04
CA VAL A 106 1.46 -2.38 -3.91
C VAL A 106 2.43 -1.26 -4.28
N GLU A 107 1.92 -0.10 -4.70
CA GLU A 107 2.76 1.04 -5.07
C GLU A 107 3.62 1.51 -3.89
N SER A 108 3.03 1.68 -2.70
CA SER A 108 3.77 2.07 -1.50
C SER A 108 4.79 1.01 -1.05
N PHE A 109 4.47 -0.27 -1.21
CA PHE A 109 5.41 -1.38 -0.93
C PHE A 109 6.59 -1.37 -1.89
N VAL A 110 6.38 -1.07 -3.17
CA VAL A 110 7.46 -1.02 -4.16
C VAL A 110 8.32 0.24 -3.98
N GLN A 111 7.71 1.39 -3.68
CA GLN A 111 8.43 2.67 -3.51
C GLN A 111 9.25 2.71 -2.22
N ASN A 112 8.69 2.23 -1.11
CA ASN A 112 9.36 2.20 0.20
C ASN A 112 9.04 0.87 0.89
N PRO A 113 9.80 -0.19 0.61
CA PRO A 113 9.49 -1.55 1.03
C PRO A 113 9.56 -1.73 2.54
N VAL A 114 8.78 -2.69 3.04
CA VAL A 114 8.93 -3.18 4.42
C VAL A 114 10.25 -3.92 4.54
N VAL A 115 11.11 -3.49 5.46
CA VAL A 115 12.44 -4.07 5.71
C VAL A 115 12.54 -4.78 7.06
N HIS A 116 11.68 -4.41 8.02
CA HIS A 116 11.67 -4.96 9.37
C HIS A 116 10.36 -5.70 9.63
N PHE A 117 10.40 -7.03 9.56
CA PHE A 117 9.25 -7.92 9.67
C PHE A 117 8.97 -8.36 11.11
N ASP A 118 8.96 -7.41 12.05
CA ASP A 118 8.46 -7.69 13.39
C ASP A 118 6.93 -7.56 13.39
N LEU A 119 6.24 -8.68 13.61
CA LEU A 119 4.80 -8.79 13.38
C LEU A 119 4.03 -8.53 14.67
N PRO A 120 2.88 -7.81 14.63
CA PRO A 120 2.19 -7.33 13.44
C PRO A 120 2.77 -6.02 12.87
N LEU A 121 2.73 -5.88 11.55
CA LEU A 121 3.19 -4.66 10.87
C LEU A 121 2.21 -3.50 11.08
N ARG A 122 2.77 -2.34 11.41
CA ARG A 122 2.02 -1.10 11.66
C ARG A 122 2.29 -0.09 10.55
N LEU A 123 1.32 0.05 9.65
CA LEU A 123 1.35 0.82 8.41
C LEU A 123 0.17 1.80 8.35
N GLU A 124 -0.43 2.20 9.47
CA GLU A 124 -1.66 3.01 9.52
C GLU A 124 -1.51 4.38 8.86
N ARG A 125 -0.26 4.87 8.81
CA ARG A 125 0.15 6.12 8.16
C ARG A 125 1.15 5.82 7.06
N TRP A 126 0.86 4.84 6.22
CA TRP A 126 1.75 4.50 5.10
C TRP A 126 1.66 5.52 3.98
N PHE A 127 0.47 6.04 3.73
CA PHE A 127 0.21 7.11 2.78
C PHE A 127 -0.99 7.96 3.24
N PRO A 128 -1.04 9.23 2.84
CA PRO A 128 -2.20 10.08 3.07
C PRO A 128 -3.36 9.64 2.18
N ARG A 129 -4.58 9.71 2.72
CA ARG A 129 -5.81 9.27 2.04
C ARG A 129 -6.06 9.99 0.71
N GLN A 130 -5.59 11.22 0.58
CA GLN A 130 -5.70 12.02 -0.64
C GLN A 130 -5.03 11.38 -1.86
N GLN A 131 -4.00 10.54 -1.66
CA GLN A 131 -3.37 9.80 -2.76
C GLN A 131 -4.36 8.82 -3.40
N VAL A 132 -5.13 8.08 -2.59
CA VAL A 132 -6.10 7.12 -3.12
C VAL A 132 -7.25 7.83 -3.85
N TRP A 133 -7.71 8.97 -3.35
CA TRP A 133 -8.81 9.74 -3.97
C TRP A 133 -8.52 10.17 -5.40
N ARG A 134 -7.28 10.58 -5.69
CA ARG A 134 -6.88 11.00 -7.04
C ARG A 134 -6.56 9.83 -7.97
N LYS A 135 -6.26 8.67 -7.39
CA LYS A 135 -5.76 7.50 -8.11
C LYS A 135 -6.69 7.04 -9.23
N ARG A 136 -8.01 7.18 -9.06
CA ARG A 136 -8.98 6.82 -10.10
C ARG A 136 -8.80 7.65 -11.38
N GLU A 137 -8.61 8.96 -11.22
CA GLU A 137 -8.40 9.88 -12.35
C GLU A 137 -6.99 9.71 -12.95
N GLU A 138 -6.00 9.44 -12.11
CA GLU A 138 -4.63 9.16 -12.55
C GLU A 138 -4.56 7.87 -13.37
N ILE A 139 -5.24 6.79 -12.95
CA ILE A 139 -5.36 5.54 -13.72
C ILE A 139 -6.08 5.80 -15.05
N ARG A 140 -7.19 6.54 -15.04
CA ARG A 140 -7.92 6.88 -16.27
C ARG A 140 -7.03 7.63 -17.25
N SER A 141 -6.33 8.67 -16.77
CA SER A 141 -5.45 9.50 -17.57
C SER A 141 -4.32 8.67 -18.18
N LEU A 142 -3.69 7.82 -17.38
CA LEU A 142 -2.64 6.91 -17.83
C LEU A 142 -3.13 5.94 -18.91
N VAL A 143 -4.31 5.34 -18.73
CA VAL A 143 -4.89 4.43 -19.74
C VAL A 143 -5.15 5.16 -21.06
N MET A 144 -5.71 6.37 -21.02
CA MET A 144 -5.96 7.16 -22.23
C MET A 144 -4.67 7.58 -22.93
N GLU A 145 -3.65 7.96 -22.15
CA GLU A 145 -2.33 8.30 -22.67
C GLU A 145 -1.68 7.09 -23.37
N LEU A 146 -1.66 5.94 -22.71
CA LEU A 146 -1.09 4.71 -23.28
C LEU A 146 -1.82 4.29 -24.56
N HIS A 147 -3.16 4.41 -24.59
CA HIS A 147 -3.95 4.16 -25.78
C HIS A 147 -3.57 5.10 -26.95
N GLY A 148 -3.44 6.41 -26.70
CA GLY A 148 -3.03 7.38 -27.71
C GLY A 148 -1.63 7.11 -28.28
N ARG A 149 -0.69 6.68 -27.42
CA ARG A 149 0.67 6.29 -27.84
C ARG A 149 0.66 5.07 -28.77
N GLN A 150 -0.16 4.07 -28.47
CA GLN A 150 -0.28 2.87 -29.30
C GLN A 150 -0.97 3.17 -30.65
N GLY A 151 -1.94 4.08 -30.67
CA GLY A 151 -2.59 4.53 -31.91
C GLY A 151 -1.68 5.30 -32.86
N ASN A 152 -0.70 6.04 -32.33
CA ASN A 152 0.26 6.81 -33.14
C ASN A 152 1.50 6.01 -33.59
N GLY A 153 1.71 4.79 -33.09
CA GLY A 153 2.85 3.94 -33.47
C GLY A 153 2.63 3.07 -34.72
N GLY A 154 1.42 3.06 -35.28
CA GLY A 154 1.03 2.19 -36.42
C GLY A 154 1.29 2.75 -37.83
N SER A 155 1.81 3.98 -37.97
CA SER A 155 1.88 4.68 -39.26
C SER A 155 3.26 4.70 -39.93
N SER A 156 4.27 3.97 -39.43
CA SER A 156 5.60 3.96 -40.03
C SER A 156 6.21 2.55 -40.12
N CYS A 157 5.56 1.67 -40.87
CA CYS A 157 6.23 0.58 -41.58
C CYS A 157 5.64 0.54 -43.00
N ARG A 158 6.34 1.19 -43.95
CA ARG A 158 6.29 0.87 -45.37
C ARG A 158 7.62 0.26 -45.75
#